data_AF-A0A2W6V8K8-F1
#
_entry.id   AF-A0A2W6V8K8-F1
#
_cell.length_a   1.000
_cell.length_b   1.000
_cell.length_c   1.000
_cell.angle_alpha   90.00
_cell.angle_beta   90.00
_cell.angle_gamma   90.00
#
_symmetry.space_group_name_H-M   'P 1'
#
loop_
_entity.id
_entity.type
_entity.pdbx_description
1 polymer ?
#
loop_
_entity_poly.entity_id
_entity_poly.type
_entity_poly.pdbx_seq_one_letter_code
_entity_poly.pdbx_strand_id
1 'polypeptide(L)'
;MRRPLEDIVGTGRVLDVAPGADTAGALGALYWAVNSDYHAPYQWPAPNGYPDVAAAWLSAGSQISRWNVHRRFLDRGFGKFTYVDPATLVTPTAGQTASEWLTALEVRLVGQALSADHHAALLSSVGLTGTEAAKEGVTVSRNLAALILDSAYFQLR
;
A
#
# COMPACT_ATOMS: atom_id res chain seq x y z
N MET A 1 2.19 -10.23 11.85
CA MET A 1 2.54 -8.95 11.22
C MET A 1 3.61 -9.24 10.19
N ARG A 2 3.38 -8.79 8.97
CA ARG A 2 4.35 -8.93 7.87
C ARG A 2 5.65 -8.18 8.20
N ARG A 3 6.80 -8.74 7.79
CA ARG A 3 8.09 -8.07 7.95
C ARG A 3 8.16 -6.85 7.04
N PRO A 4 8.92 -5.80 7.40
CA PRO A 4 8.89 -4.58 6.61
C PRO A 4 9.34 -4.74 5.14
N LEU A 5 10.31 -5.62 4.87
CA LEU A 5 10.68 -5.95 3.49
C LEU A 5 9.51 -6.58 2.71
N GLU A 6 8.86 -7.58 3.32
CA GLU A 6 7.72 -8.25 2.71
C GLU A 6 6.57 -7.26 2.47
N ASP A 7 6.37 -6.31 3.37
CA ASP A 7 5.35 -5.28 3.27
C ASP A 7 5.57 -4.38 2.06
N ILE A 8 6.81 -3.93 1.87
CA ILE A 8 7.22 -3.11 0.74
C ILE A 8 7.08 -3.88 -0.59
N VAL A 9 7.55 -5.14 -0.63
CA VAL A 9 7.41 -6.01 -1.81
C VAL A 9 5.94 -6.29 -2.10
N GLY A 10 5.15 -6.56 -1.05
CA GLY A 10 3.72 -6.78 -1.14
C GLY A 10 3.00 -5.55 -1.70
N THR A 11 3.37 -4.35 -1.27
CA THR A 11 2.80 -3.08 -1.75
C THR A 11 3.11 -2.87 -3.22
N GLY A 12 4.37 -3.06 -3.64
CA GLY A 12 4.75 -3.01 -5.04
C GLY A 12 3.94 -4.02 -5.88
N ARG A 13 3.77 -5.25 -5.38
CA ARG A 13 3.00 -6.29 -6.06
C ARG A 13 1.53 -5.93 -6.21
N VAL A 14 0.86 -5.45 -5.17
CA VAL A 14 -0.59 -5.16 -5.25
C VAL A 14 -0.87 -3.87 -6.02
N LEU A 15 0.10 -3.00 -6.20
CA LEU A 15 -0.03 -1.80 -7.03
C LEU A 15 0.46 -2.01 -8.47
N ASP A 16 0.80 -3.25 -8.86
CA ASP A 16 1.37 -3.61 -10.17
C ASP A 16 2.60 -2.76 -10.54
N VAL A 17 3.43 -2.44 -9.55
CA VAL A 17 4.70 -1.74 -9.77
C VAL A 17 5.64 -2.71 -10.48
N ALA A 18 6.15 -2.29 -11.63
CA ALA A 18 7.03 -3.11 -12.45
C ALA A 18 8.39 -2.44 -12.66
N PRO A 19 9.46 -3.21 -12.91
CA PRO A 19 10.73 -2.63 -13.33
C PRO A 19 10.55 -1.79 -14.60
N GLY A 20 11.15 -0.60 -14.64
CA GLY A 20 11.29 0.15 -15.87
C GLY A 20 12.49 -0.34 -16.70
N ALA A 21 12.87 0.45 -17.70
CA ALA A 21 14.00 0.14 -18.58
C ALA A 21 15.34 -0.03 -17.84
N ASP A 22 15.49 0.58 -16.66
CA ASP A 22 16.66 0.48 -15.79
C ASP A 22 16.32 -0.34 -14.54
N THR A 23 16.26 -1.67 -14.71
CA THR A 23 15.91 -2.59 -13.62
C THR A 23 16.94 -2.56 -12.48
N ALA A 24 18.23 -2.40 -12.79
CA ALA A 24 19.28 -2.30 -11.77
C ALA A 24 19.09 -1.04 -10.90
N GLY A 25 18.81 0.11 -11.53
CA GLY A 25 18.49 1.35 -10.82
C GLY A 25 17.20 1.23 -9.99
N ALA A 26 16.18 0.53 -10.49
CA ALA A 26 14.94 0.29 -9.75
C ALA A 26 15.19 -0.54 -8.48
N LEU A 27 15.93 -1.64 -8.59
CA LEU A 27 16.34 -2.46 -7.43
C LEU A 27 17.21 -1.68 -6.45
N GLY A 28 18.12 -0.83 -6.95
CA GLY A 28 18.90 0.08 -6.11
C GLY A 28 18.04 1.09 -5.34
N ALA A 29 17.04 1.69 -5.99
CA ALA A 29 16.11 2.61 -5.33
C ALA A 29 15.31 1.91 -4.23
N LEU A 30 14.88 0.68 -4.46
CA LEU A 30 14.20 -0.15 -3.46
C LEU A 30 15.12 -0.47 -2.29
N TYR A 31 16.36 -0.89 -2.55
CA TYR A 31 17.37 -1.15 -1.54
C TYR A 31 17.61 0.06 -0.62
N TRP A 32 17.81 1.24 -1.20
CA TRP A 32 18.06 2.45 -0.40
C TRP A 32 16.84 2.89 0.42
N ALA A 33 15.62 2.63 -0.06
CA ALA A 33 14.41 2.83 0.70
C ALA A 33 14.39 1.94 1.95
N VAL A 34 14.53 0.62 1.79
CA VAL A 34 14.54 -0.30 2.94
C VAL A 34 15.72 -0.06 3.87
N ASN A 35 16.88 0.35 3.35
CA ASN A 35 18.06 0.63 4.17
C ASN A 35 17.86 1.86 5.07
N SER A 36 17.27 2.93 4.54
CA SER A 36 17.03 4.16 5.30
C SER A 36 16.03 3.96 6.43
N ASP A 37 15.13 2.99 6.26
CA ASP A 37 14.12 2.61 7.24
C ASP A 37 14.56 1.48 8.19
N TYR A 38 15.85 1.10 8.21
CA TYR A 38 16.42 -0.01 9.01
C TYR A 38 15.79 -1.39 8.73
N HIS A 39 15.25 -1.56 7.53
CA HIS A 39 14.51 -2.73 7.10
C HIS A 39 15.26 -3.54 6.03
N ALA A 40 16.44 -3.11 5.61
CA ALA A 40 17.21 -3.78 4.57
C ALA A 40 17.65 -5.21 4.99
N PRO A 41 17.57 -6.19 4.07
CA PRO A 41 18.16 -7.51 4.29
C PRO A 41 19.62 -7.39 4.73
N TYR A 42 20.01 -8.16 5.76
CA TYR A 42 21.37 -8.20 6.31
C TYR A 42 21.90 -6.91 6.96
N GLN A 43 21.07 -5.87 7.11
CA GLN A 43 21.45 -4.61 7.79
C GLN A 43 20.94 -4.55 9.23
N TRP A 44 20.50 -5.68 9.78
CA TRP A 44 20.06 -5.76 11.18
C TRP A 44 21.26 -5.56 12.12
N PRO A 45 21.27 -4.51 12.96
CA PRO A 45 22.47 -4.10 13.67
C PRO A 45 22.78 -4.98 14.88
N ALA A 46 21.78 -5.63 15.47
CA ALA A 46 22.02 -6.49 16.63
C ALA A 46 22.67 -7.82 16.19
N PRO A 47 23.64 -8.35 16.94
CA PRO A 47 24.41 -9.53 16.57
C PRO A 47 23.64 -10.85 16.81
N ASN A 48 22.34 -10.86 16.54
CA ASN A 48 21.44 -12.00 16.75
C ASN A 48 20.71 -12.44 15.47
N GLY A 49 21.12 -11.92 14.31
CA GLY A 49 20.54 -12.26 13.01
C GLY A 49 19.24 -11.51 12.72
N TYR A 50 18.80 -11.55 11.46
CA TYR A 50 17.60 -10.84 11.02
C TYR A 50 16.34 -11.43 11.68
N PRO A 51 15.56 -10.64 12.44
CA PRO A 51 14.53 -11.20 13.31
C PRO A 51 13.26 -11.59 12.53
N ASP A 52 12.75 -12.78 12.84
CA ASP A 52 11.47 -13.29 12.35
C ASP A 52 10.41 -13.32 13.46
N VAL A 53 10.38 -12.27 14.28
CA VAL A 53 9.43 -12.10 15.38
C VAL A 53 8.79 -10.72 15.31
N ALA A 54 7.46 -10.67 15.48
CA ALA A 54 6.69 -9.41 15.34
C ALA A 54 7.18 -8.32 16.30
N ALA A 55 7.58 -8.69 17.52
CA ALA A 55 8.07 -7.74 18.54
C ALA A 55 9.28 -6.92 18.09
N ALA A 56 10.11 -7.44 17.18
CA ALA A 56 11.26 -6.71 16.64
C ALA A 56 10.86 -5.58 15.67
N TRP A 57 9.63 -5.63 15.14
CA TRP A 57 9.13 -4.72 14.10
C TRP A 57 7.97 -3.83 14.60
N LEU A 58 7.49 -4.08 15.81
CA LEU A 58 6.38 -3.35 16.44
C LEU A 58 6.90 -2.08 17.15
N SER A 59 7.02 -0.99 16.39
CA SER A 59 7.26 0.33 16.95
C SER A 59 6.45 1.40 16.21
N ALA A 60 6.10 2.49 16.89
CA ALA A 60 5.38 3.60 16.26
C ALA A 60 6.19 4.23 15.11
N GLY A 61 7.52 4.35 15.27
CA GLY A 61 8.40 4.87 14.22
C GLY A 61 8.43 3.96 12.99
N SER A 62 8.55 2.64 13.19
CA SER A 62 8.50 1.64 12.11
C SER A 62 7.15 1.69 11.39
N GLN A 63 6.04 1.88 12.11
CA GLN A 63 4.72 1.98 11.51
C GLN A 63 4.56 3.23 10.62
N ILE A 64 5.01 4.39 11.10
CA ILE A 64 4.99 5.65 10.33
C ILE A 64 5.85 5.54 9.07
N SER A 65 7.05 4.96 9.19
CA SER A 65 7.94 4.71 8.06
C SER A 65 7.24 3.88 6.98
N ARG A 66 6.54 2.82 7.37
CA ARG A 66 5.79 1.97 6.43
C ARG A 66 4.64 2.69 5.73
N TRP A 67 3.86 3.46 6.47
CA TRP A 67 2.80 4.31 5.88
C TRP A 67 3.37 5.31 4.87
N ASN A 68 4.54 5.89 5.16
CA ASN A 68 5.23 6.78 4.21
C ASN A 68 5.68 6.03 2.95
N VAL A 69 6.15 4.80 3.06
CA VAL A 69 6.51 3.98 1.90
C VAL A 69 5.28 3.64 1.05
N HIS A 70 4.14 3.30 1.65
CA HIS A 70 2.88 3.07 0.92
C HIS A 70 2.46 4.31 0.11
N ARG A 71 2.45 5.49 0.74
CA ARG A 71 2.21 6.75 0.03
C ARG A 71 3.22 6.97 -1.09
N ARG A 72 4.50 6.75 -0.82
CA ARG A 72 5.56 6.93 -1.83
C ARG A 72 5.36 6.06 -3.06
N PHE A 73 4.88 4.82 -2.92
CA PHE A 73 4.51 3.98 -4.07
C PHE A 73 3.35 4.59 -4.86
N LEU A 74 2.29 5.01 -4.18
CA LEU A 74 1.12 5.62 -4.83
C LEU A 74 1.43 6.98 -5.49
N ASP A 75 2.42 7.70 -4.96
CA ASP A 75 2.95 8.95 -5.51
C ASP A 75 3.99 8.73 -6.62
N ARG A 76 4.31 7.47 -6.98
CA ARG A 76 5.31 7.11 -7.99
C ARG A 76 6.73 7.56 -7.64
N GLY A 77 7.06 7.56 -6.35
CA GLY A 77 8.25 8.19 -5.78
C GLY A 77 9.53 7.34 -5.74
N PHE A 78 9.50 6.09 -6.19
CA PHE A 78 10.74 5.32 -6.48
C PHE A 78 11.06 5.43 -7.96
N GLY A 79 12.10 6.21 -8.30
CA GLY A 79 12.54 6.35 -9.69
C GLY A 79 12.87 5.00 -10.32
N LYS A 80 12.85 4.95 -11.66
CA LYS A 80 13.18 3.77 -12.49
C LYS A 80 12.17 2.62 -12.46
N PHE A 81 11.16 2.66 -11.59
CA PHE A 81 9.98 1.81 -11.71
C PHE A 81 8.94 2.41 -12.67
N THR A 82 8.08 1.54 -13.19
CA THR A 82 6.81 1.92 -13.82
C THR A 82 5.66 1.69 -12.84
N TYR A 83 4.63 2.52 -12.96
CA TYR A 83 3.52 2.58 -12.01
C TYR A 83 2.19 2.58 -12.74
N VAL A 84 1.21 1.88 -12.18
CA VAL A 84 -0.20 2.03 -12.54
C VAL A 84 -0.75 3.31 -11.90
N ASP A 85 -1.67 3.98 -12.59
CA ASP A 85 -2.35 5.13 -11.99
C ASP A 85 -3.26 4.67 -10.86
N PRO A 86 -3.19 5.25 -9.65
CA PRO A 86 -4.14 4.95 -8.59
C PRO A 86 -5.61 5.07 -9.03
N ALA A 87 -5.91 6.00 -9.95
CA ALA A 87 -7.26 6.16 -10.51
C ALA A 87 -7.71 4.94 -11.34
N THR A 88 -6.78 4.17 -11.90
CA THR A 88 -7.06 3.02 -12.78
C THR A 88 -6.84 1.67 -12.09
N LEU A 89 -6.53 1.64 -10.78
CA LEU A 89 -6.41 0.38 -10.03
C LEU A 89 -7.72 -0.43 -10.07
N VAL A 90 -8.84 0.28 -10.04
CA VAL A 90 -10.18 -0.22 -10.31
C VAL A 90 -10.90 0.85 -11.09
N THR A 91 -11.29 0.55 -12.34
CA THR A 91 -12.12 1.43 -13.17
C THR A 91 -13.59 1.17 -12.84
N PRO A 92 -14.33 2.17 -12.32
CA PRO A 92 -15.77 2.11 -12.18
C PRO A 92 -16.50 1.66 -13.44
N THR A 93 -17.51 0.83 -13.22
CA THR A 93 -18.47 0.47 -14.28
C THR A 93 -19.63 1.47 -14.26
N ALA A 94 -20.25 1.72 -15.41
CA ALA A 94 -21.42 2.60 -15.50
C ALA A 94 -22.53 2.15 -14.53
N GLY A 95 -23.00 3.07 -13.70
CA GLY A 95 -24.03 2.81 -12.68
C GLY A 95 -23.53 2.21 -11.37
N GLN A 96 -22.23 1.94 -11.24
CA GLN A 96 -21.64 1.46 -9.99
C GLN A 96 -21.65 2.55 -8.92
N THR A 97 -22.04 2.18 -7.71
CA THR A 97 -22.02 3.08 -6.55
C THR A 97 -20.61 3.23 -5.98
N ALA A 98 -20.37 4.29 -5.21
CA ALA A 98 -19.09 4.50 -4.52
C ALA A 98 -18.74 3.35 -3.55
N SER A 99 -19.73 2.76 -2.87
CA SER A 99 -19.52 1.61 -1.98
C SER A 99 -19.14 0.35 -2.75
N GLU A 100 -19.81 0.04 -3.86
CA GLU A 100 -19.45 -1.10 -4.71
C GLU A 100 -18.06 -0.93 -5.33
N TRP A 101 -17.71 0.28 -5.74
CA TRP A 101 -16.37 0.58 -6.25
C TRP A 101 -15.29 0.43 -5.17
N LEU A 102 -15.53 0.96 -3.96
CA LEU A 102 -14.59 0.79 -2.85
C LEU A 102 -14.43 -0.70 -2.50
N THR A 103 -15.51 -1.48 -2.52
CA THR A 103 -15.44 -2.93 -2.28
C THR A 103 -14.54 -3.62 -3.30
N ALA A 104 -14.64 -3.24 -4.58
CA ALA A 104 -13.76 -3.75 -5.62
C ALA A 104 -12.28 -3.35 -5.38
N LEU A 105 -12.03 -2.13 -4.90
CA LEU A 105 -10.68 -1.66 -4.54
C LEU A 105 -10.11 -2.45 -3.34
N GLU A 106 -10.91 -2.70 -2.31
CA GLU A 106 -10.54 -3.52 -1.15
C GLU A 106 -10.17 -4.94 -1.59
N VAL A 107 -11.03 -5.59 -2.37
CA VAL A 107 -10.75 -6.93 -2.91
C VAL A 107 -9.48 -6.93 -3.76
N ARG A 108 -9.26 -5.90 -4.58
CA ARG A 108 -8.05 -5.79 -5.41
C ARG A 108 -6.78 -5.66 -4.57
N LEU A 109 -6.79 -4.90 -3.48
CA LEU A 109 -5.59 -4.58 -2.69
C LEU A 109 -5.31 -5.61 -1.58
N VAL A 110 -6.34 -6.08 -0.88
CA VAL A 110 -6.19 -6.99 0.27
C VAL A 110 -6.82 -8.38 0.06
N GLY A 111 -7.50 -8.60 -1.08
CA GLY A 111 -8.07 -9.90 -1.43
C GLY A 111 -9.44 -10.19 -0.82
N GLN A 112 -10.02 -9.26 -0.07
CA GLN A 112 -11.31 -9.39 0.59
C GLN A 112 -11.95 -8.01 0.78
N ALA A 113 -13.28 -7.97 0.96
CA ALA A 113 -13.95 -6.79 1.46
C ALA A 113 -13.59 -6.56 2.93
N LEU A 114 -13.48 -5.30 3.34
CA LEU A 114 -13.27 -4.96 4.75
C LEU A 114 -14.57 -5.15 5.56
N SER A 115 -14.46 -5.11 6.90
CA SER A 115 -15.66 -5.05 7.73
C SER A 115 -16.51 -3.81 7.39
N ALA A 116 -17.82 -3.92 7.60
CA ALA A 116 -18.76 -2.83 7.31
C ALA A 116 -18.36 -1.50 7.97
N ASP A 117 -17.88 -1.55 9.22
CA ASP A 117 -17.44 -0.37 9.96
C ASP A 117 -16.22 0.32 9.31
N HIS A 118 -15.22 -0.47 8.87
CA HIS A 118 -14.04 0.10 8.21
C HIS A 118 -14.35 0.58 6.79
N HIS A 119 -15.20 -0.13 6.07
CA HIS A 119 -15.68 0.29 4.75
C HIS A 119 -16.40 1.65 4.84
N ALA A 120 -17.31 1.79 5.80
CA ALA A 120 -18.00 3.06 6.07
C ALA A 120 -17.03 4.17 6.48
N ALA A 121 -16.03 3.87 7.32
CA ALA A 121 -15.01 4.83 7.72
C ALA A 121 -14.17 5.33 6.53
N LEU A 122 -13.82 4.45 5.60
CA LEU A 122 -13.10 4.80 4.38
C LEU A 122 -13.92 5.75 3.51
N LEU A 123 -15.21 5.46 3.25
CA LEU A 123 -16.10 6.35 2.52
C LEU A 123 -16.20 7.72 3.20
N SER A 124 -16.42 7.74 4.51
CA SER A 124 -16.51 8.98 5.29
C SER A 124 -15.22 9.80 5.25
N SER A 125 -14.04 9.17 5.17
CA SER A 125 -12.75 9.86 5.15
C SER A 125 -12.56 10.74 3.92
N VAL A 126 -13.26 10.43 2.82
CA VAL A 126 -13.25 11.17 1.55
C VAL A 126 -14.57 11.89 1.27
N GLY A 127 -15.43 12.01 2.29
CA GLY A 127 -16.72 12.71 2.20
C GLY A 127 -17.75 12.03 1.30
N LEU A 128 -17.71 10.70 1.21
CA LEU A 128 -18.63 9.88 0.44
C LEU A 128 -19.66 9.18 1.34
N THR A 129 -20.87 9.00 0.84
CA THR A 129 -21.97 8.30 1.55
C THR A 129 -22.16 6.86 1.08
N GLY A 130 -21.59 6.50 -0.06
CA GLY A 130 -21.58 5.15 -0.62
C GLY A 130 -22.65 4.89 -1.67
N THR A 131 -23.76 5.65 -1.68
CA THR A 131 -24.90 5.46 -2.61
C THR A 131 -24.79 6.28 -3.89
N GLU A 132 -23.98 7.33 -3.87
CA GLU A 132 -23.67 8.13 -5.04
C GLU A 132 -22.89 7.32 -6.08
N ALA A 133 -22.85 7.84 -7.32
CA ALA A 133 -22.03 7.25 -8.36
C ALA A 133 -20.55 7.20 -7.94
N ALA A 134 -19.87 6.12 -8.32
CA ALA A 134 -18.44 5.97 -8.09
C ALA A 134 -17.66 7.18 -8.65
N LYS A 135 -16.76 7.72 -7.84
CA LYS A 135 -15.95 8.88 -8.22
C LYS A 135 -14.55 8.42 -8.61
N GLU A 136 -14.28 8.48 -9.90
CA GLU A 136 -12.92 8.35 -10.43
C GLU A 136 -12.17 9.65 -10.19
N GLY A 137 -11.17 9.62 -9.31
CA GLY A 137 -10.33 10.77 -9.08
C GLY A 137 -9.01 10.34 -8.47
N VAL A 138 -7.90 10.72 -9.10
CA VAL A 138 -6.54 10.31 -8.69
C VAL A 138 -6.29 10.56 -7.20
N THR A 139 -6.78 11.68 -6.64
CA THR A 139 -6.63 12.01 -5.22
C THR A 139 -7.45 11.10 -4.32
N VAL A 140 -8.71 10.82 -4.68
CA VAL A 140 -9.61 9.97 -3.88
C VAL A 140 -9.10 8.53 -3.89
N SER A 141 -8.82 7.98 -5.07
CA SER A 141 -8.31 6.62 -5.22
C SER A 141 -6.97 6.43 -4.51
N ARG A 142 -6.07 7.42 -4.60
CA ARG A 142 -4.79 7.43 -3.88
C ARG A 142 -4.97 7.39 -2.37
N ASN A 143 -5.81 8.27 -1.82
CA ASN A 143 -6.01 8.34 -0.37
C ASN A 143 -6.66 7.07 0.18
N LEU A 144 -7.67 6.54 -0.51
CA LEU A 144 -8.32 5.29 -0.12
C LEU A 144 -7.36 4.11 -0.21
N ALA A 145 -6.59 3.99 -1.31
CA ALA A 145 -5.59 2.93 -1.45
C ALA A 145 -4.52 3.00 -0.35
N ALA A 146 -4.07 4.20 0.03
CA ALA A 146 -3.11 4.37 1.12
C ALA A 146 -3.68 3.84 2.46
N LEU A 147 -4.91 4.23 2.81
CA LEU A 147 -5.55 3.78 4.05
C LEU A 147 -5.81 2.26 4.06
N ILE A 148 -6.16 1.67 2.92
CA ILE A 148 -6.32 0.21 2.80
C ILE A 148 -4.99 -0.52 3.02
N LEU A 149 -3.90 -0.03 2.42
CA LEU A 149 -2.55 -0.60 2.61
C LEU A 149 -2.03 -0.42 4.04
N ASP A 150 -2.42 0.68 4.70
CA ASP A 150 -2.04 0.99 6.09
C ASP A 150 -2.81 0.14 7.12
N SER A 151 -3.86 -0.57 6.69
CA SER A 151 -4.74 -1.35 7.54
C SER A 151 -4.14 -2.69 8.01
N ALA A 152 -4.68 -3.22 9.10
CA ALA A 152 -4.31 -4.56 9.59
C ALA A 152 -4.60 -5.68 8.58
N TYR A 153 -5.59 -5.50 7.67
CA TYR A 153 -5.93 -6.48 6.64
C TYR A 153 -4.76 -6.74 5.70
N PHE A 154 -4.02 -5.69 5.33
CA PHE A 154 -2.85 -5.83 4.48
C PHE A 154 -1.67 -6.47 5.23
N GLN A 155 -1.59 -6.30 6.55
CA GLN A 155 -0.53 -6.85 7.41
C GLN A 155 -0.64 -8.32 7.73
N LEU A 156 -1.83 -8.89 7.56
CA LEU A 156 -2.15 -10.27 7.87
C LEU A 156 -2.29 -11.15 6.61
N ARG A 157 -2.13 -10.55 5.43
CA ARG A 157 -2.14 -11.23 4.13
C ARG A 157 -0.77 -11.80 3.76
#